data_AF-A0AAN7CEX0-F1
#
_entry.id   AF-A0AAN7CEX0-F1
#
_cell.length_a   1.000
_cell.length_b   1.000
_cell.length_c   1.000
_cell.angle_alpha   90.00
_cell.angle_beta   90.00
_cell.angle_gamma   90.00
#
_symmetry.space_group_name_H-M   'P 1'
#
loop_
_entity.id
_entity.type
_entity.pdbx_description
1 polymer ?
#
loop_
_entity_poly.entity_id
_entity_poly.type
_entity_poly.pdbx_seq_one_letter_code
_entity_poly.pdbx_strand_id
1 'polypeptide(L)'
;MASQSQDGIVKAIEALHEVLKRQEEEIALLKSQIWLTRQIPPIPPLRKPRDLNTYRDNLARVLERCDLAHYIKEDVPEPEDPGARRQWKMDRLDVDEYLQATVPDHVVWTKEGNPTKTFDCIVEFFEKKHCGPSGLLREFVNMSPRHFDSLFDFQTRIDFLKQRLQTSALKMADEAYTWITLTNIEEDDPKLFIPLYRSYHEERLDLG
;
A
#
# COMPACT_ATOMS: atom_id res chain seq x y z
N MET A 1 34.71 22.77 55.26
CA MET A 1 33.67 21.72 55.45
C MET A 1 32.51 21.79 54.44
N ALA A 2 32.43 22.78 53.53
CA ALA A 2 31.33 22.87 52.56
C ALA A 2 31.45 21.95 51.32
N SER A 3 32.66 21.52 50.91
CA SER A 3 32.83 20.80 49.64
C SER A 3 32.45 19.31 49.69
N GLN A 4 32.51 18.66 50.86
CA GLN A 4 32.06 17.27 51.01
C GLN A 4 30.53 17.12 50.84
N SER A 5 29.76 18.18 51.11
CA SER A 5 28.30 18.16 50.98
C SER A 5 27.84 18.29 49.52
N GLN A 6 28.60 18.99 48.66
CA GLN A 6 28.26 19.16 47.25
C GLN A 6 28.59 17.90 46.45
N ASP A 7 29.68 17.21 46.77
CA ASP A 7 30.10 15.99 46.08
C ASP A 7 29.10 14.83 46.28
N GLY A 8 28.47 14.75 47.46
CA GLY A 8 27.41 13.79 47.73
C GLY A 8 26.12 14.04 46.94
N ILE A 9 25.78 15.32 46.71
CA ILE A 9 24.59 15.71 45.94
C ILE A 9 24.78 15.40 44.45
N VAL A 10 25.96 15.68 43.90
CA VAL A 10 26.27 15.38 42.48
C VAL A 10 26.20 13.88 42.22
N LYS A 11 26.81 13.06 43.08
CA LYS A 11 26.74 11.59 42.98
C LYS A 11 25.31 11.05 43.07
N ALA A 12 24.47 11.66 43.92
CA ALA A 12 23.06 11.28 44.01
C ALA A 12 22.27 11.62 42.73
N ILE A 13 22.57 12.75 42.10
CA ILE A 13 21.93 13.16 40.83
C ILE A 13 22.37 12.24 39.68
N GLU A 14 23.65 11.90 39.59
CA GLU A 14 24.16 10.96 38.59
C GLU A 14 23.54 9.57 38.76
N ALA A 15 23.44 9.08 40.00
CA ALA A 15 22.79 7.81 40.29
C ALA A 15 21.29 7.81 39.91
N LEU A 16 20.58 8.92 40.15
CA LEU A 16 19.19 9.08 39.74
C LEU A 16 19.04 9.11 38.21
N HIS A 17 19.95 9.78 37.50
CA HIS A 17 19.95 9.80 36.04
C HIS A 17 20.13 8.40 35.45
N GLU A 18 21.07 7.62 35.99
CA GLU A 18 21.30 6.24 35.54
C GLU A 18 20.11 5.32 35.83
N VAL A 19 19.42 5.52 36.97
CA VAL A 19 18.18 4.79 37.27
C VAL A 19 17.07 5.16 36.28
N LEU A 20 16.91 6.45 35.98
CA LEU A 20 15.89 6.92 35.03
C LEU A 20 16.12 6.36 33.63
N LYS A 21 17.37 6.40 33.15
CA LYS A 21 17.76 5.86 31.85
C LYS A 21 17.48 4.36 31.74
N ARG A 22 17.81 3.59 32.78
CA ARG A 22 17.48 2.14 32.81
C ARG A 22 15.98 1.88 32.79
N GLN A 23 15.19 2.70 33.48
CA GLN A 23 13.73 2.58 33.44
C GLN A 23 13.17 2.90 32.06
N GLU A 24 13.71 3.91 31.37
CA GLU A 24 13.32 4.22 29.99
C GLU A 24 13.67 3.08 29.03
N GLU A 25 14.85 2.48 29.16
CA GLU A 25 15.28 1.31 28.39
C GLU A 25 14.41 0.08 28.67
N GLU A 26 14.05 -0.16 29.94
CA GLU A 26 13.18 -1.28 30.35
C GLU A 26 11.73 -1.06 29.85
N ILE A 27 11.22 0.16 29.90
CA ILE A 27 9.92 0.52 29.30
C ILE A 27 9.97 0.34 27.79
N ALA A 28 11.05 0.73 27.12
CA ALA A 28 11.22 0.52 25.68
C ALA A 28 11.26 -0.98 25.33
N LEU A 29 11.95 -1.79 26.14
CA LEU A 29 12.01 -3.24 25.97
C LEU A 29 10.64 -3.89 26.20
N LEU A 30 9.95 -3.54 27.28
CA LEU A 30 8.62 -4.03 27.62
C LEU A 30 7.60 -3.64 26.57
N LYS A 31 7.64 -2.39 26.09
CA LYS A 31 6.89 -1.97 24.91
C LYS A 31 7.21 -2.94 23.76
N SER A 32 8.48 -3.08 23.35
CA SER A 32 8.86 -3.95 22.22
C SER A 32 8.35 -5.39 22.34
N GLN A 33 8.33 -5.96 23.56
CA GLN A 33 7.85 -7.32 23.81
C GLN A 33 6.32 -7.43 23.78
N ILE A 34 5.60 -6.46 24.34
CA ILE A 34 4.14 -6.37 24.25
C ILE A 34 3.72 -6.19 22.77
N TRP A 35 4.52 -5.46 21.99
CA TRP A 35 4.27 -5.21 20.56
C TRP A 35 4.40 -6.47 19.68
N LEU A 36 5.32 -7.39 19.99
CA LEU A 36 5.46 -8.68 19.28
C LEU A 36 4.22 -9.60 19.37
N THR A 37 3.27 -9.29 20.25
CA THR A 37 2.02 -10.08 20.44
C THR A 37 0.76 -9.34 20.00
N ARG A 38 0.92 -8.18 19.37
CA ARG A 38 -0.20 -7.30 19.09
C ARG A 38 -1.05 -7.80 17.92
N GLN A 39 -2.29 -8.16 18.21
CA GLN A 39 -3.28 -8.46 17.16
C GLN A 39 -4.10 -7.21 16.88
N ILE A 40 -4.01 -6.69 15.65
CA ILE A 40 -4.90 -5.63 15.18
C ILE A 40 -6.29 -6.26 14.97
N PRO A 41 -7.35 -5.79 15.65
CA PRO A 41 -8.69 -6.34 15.49
C PRO A 41 -9.14 -6.33 14.03
N PRO A 42 -9.78 -7.39 13.51
CA PRO A 42 -10.24 -7.40 12.12
C PRO A 42 -11.39 -6.41 11.90
N ILE A 43 -11.42 -5.75 10.73
CA ILE A 43 -12.56 -4.97 10.25
C ILE A 43 -13.22 -5.67 9.05
N PRO A 44 -14.50 -5.38 8.77
CA PRO A 44 -15.14 -5.88 7.55
C PRO A 44 -14.37 -5.43 6.30
N PRO A 45 -14.18 -6.32 5.30
CA PRO A 45 -13.42 -6.01 4.11
C PRO A 45 -14.14 -4.97 3.24
N LEU A 46 -13.38 -4.06 2.64
CA LEU A 46 -13.91 -3.05 1.72
C LEU A 46 -14.10 -3.67 0.34
N ARG A 47 -15.38 -3.88 -0.03
CA ARG A 47 -15.75 -4.51 -1.31
C ARG A 47 -16.44 -3.56 -2.28
N LYS A 48 -17.04 -2.47 -1.79
CA LYS A 48 -17.88 -1.58 -2.60
C LYS A 48 -17.59 -0.12 -2.26
N PRO A 49 -17.63 0.80 -3.26
CA PRO A 49 -17.41 2.23 -3.05
C PRO A 49 -18.28 2.86 -1.96
N ARG A 50 -19.56 2.48 -1.88
CA ARG A 50 -20.50 3.02 -0.89
C ARG A 50 -20.12 2.73 0.57
N ASP A 51 -19.29 1.71 0.80
CA ASP A 51 -18.87 1.29 2.13
C ASP A 51 -17.58 2.01 2.57
N LEU A 52 -16.97 2.84 1.70
CA LEU A 52 -15.69 3.49 1.94
C LEU A 52 -15.68 4.36 3.20
N ASN A 53 -16.72 5.16 3.44
CA ASN A 53 -16.78 6.01 4.64
C ASN A 53 -16.82 5.18 5.92
N THR A 54 -17.69 4.17 5.97
CA THR A 54 -17.78 3.24 7.10
C THR A 54 -16.47 2.47 7.32
N TYR A 55 -15.79 2.10 6.23
CA TYR A 55 -14.48 1.47 6.28
C TYR A 55 -13.43 2.42 6.89
N ARG A 56 -13.35 3.68 6.44
CA ARG A 56 -12.43 4.69 7.00
C ARG A 56 -12.62 4.85 8.50
N ASP A 57 -13.86 4.99 8.95
CA ASP A 57 -14.16 5.16 10.37
C ASP A 57 -13.76 3.94 11.21
N ASN A 58 -14.04 2.73 10.70
CA ASN A 58 -13.66 1.50 11.39
C ASN A 58 -12.15 1.30 11.44
N LEU A 59 -11.46 1.54 10.33
CA LEU A 59 -10.01 1.46 10.22
C LEU A 59 -9.34 2.46 11.16
N ALA A 60 -9.74 3.74 11.12
CA ALA A 60 -9.20 4.78 11.99
C ALA A 60 -9.38 4.40 13.47
N ARG A 61 -10.59 3.96 13.87
CA ARG A 61 -10.86 3.55 15.25
C ARG A 61 -10.03 2.36 15.70
N VAL A 62 -9.84 1.37 14.84
CA VAL A 62 -9.03 0.18 15.16
C VAL A 62 -7.56 0.56 15.29
N LEU A 63 -7.03 1.32 14.33
CA LEU A 63 -5.64 1.77 14.38
C LEU A 63 -5.40 2.76 15.53
N GLU A 64 -6.36 3.59 15.94
CA GLU A 64 -6.24 4.50 17.10
C GLU A 64 -6.15 3.73 18.42
N ARG A 65 -6.95 2.68 18.61
CA ARG A 65 -6.80 1.77 19.77
C ARG A 65 -5.43 1.10 19.79
N CYS A 66 -4.87 0.97 18.61
CA CYS A 66 -3.54 0.48 18.38
C CYS A 66 -2.51 1.62 18.30
N ASP A 67 -2.79 2.89 18.57
CA ASP A 67 -1.75 3.95 18.43
C ASP A 67 -1.00 3.92 17.08
N LEU A 68 -1.59 3.36 16.02
CA LEU A 68 -1.02 3.16 14.68
C LEU A 68 -1.70 4.04 13.63
N ALA A 69 -2.73 4.79 14.04
CA ALA A 69 -3.51 5.62 13.12
C ALA A 69 -2.67 6.71 12.45
N HIS A 70 -1.57 7.13 13.07
CA HIS A 70 -0.65 8.10 12.50
C HIS A 70 -0.05 7.60 11.16
N TYR A 71 0.23 6.29 11.02
CA TYR A 71 0.76 5.71 9.78
C TYR A 71 -0.16 5.81 8.55
N ILE A 72 -1.47 6.01 8.73
CA ILE A 72 -2.40 6.24 7.61
C ILE A 72 -2.81 7.71 7.45
N LYS A 73 -2.51 8.56 8.44
CA LYS A 73 -2.87 9.98 8.45
C LYS A 73 -1.73 10.86 7.96
N GLU A 74 -0.48 10.47 8.22
CA GLU A 74 0.72 11.23 7.93
C GLU A 74 1.90 10.31 7.57
N ASP A 75 2.86 10.81 6.79
CA ASP A 75 4.09 10.07 6.50
C ASP A 75 5.05 10.20 7.68
N VAL A 76 5.00 9.21 8.56
CA VAL A 76 5.76 9.15 9.82
C VAL A 76 7.25 8.97 9.50
N PRO A 77 8.13 9.94 9.83
CA PRO A 77 9.55 9.86 9.48
C PRO A 77 10.28 8.74 10.22
N GLU A 78 11.31 8.18 9.60
CA GLU A 78 12.15 7.16 10.22
C GLU A 78 12.92 7.77 11.41
N PRO A 79 12.84 7.17 12.61
CA PRO A 79 13.54 7.70 13.78
C PRO A 79 15.05 7.43 13.71
N GLU A 80 15.83 8.35 14.29
CA GLU A 80 17.30 8.25 14.35
C GLU A 80 17.75 7.11 15.26
N ASP A 81 17.07 6.92 16.40
CA ASP A 81 17.36 5.86 17.37
C ASP A 81 17.19 4.45 16.78
N PRO A 82 18.20 3.57 16.85
CA PRO A 82 18.14 2.22 16.28
C PRO A 82 17.03 1.33 16.87
N GLY A 83 16.70 1.49 18.16
CA GLY A 83 15.64 0.75 18.83
C GLY A 83 14.26 1.15 18.31
N ALA A 84 14.01 2.46 18.28
CA ALA A 84 12.79 3.04 17.70
C ALA A 84 12.65 2.73 16.20
N ARG A 85 13.76 2.68 15.46
CA ARG A 85 13.76 2.37 14.02
C ARG A 85 13.23 0.98 13.72
N ARG A 86 13.60 -0.01 14.54
CA ARG A 86 13.09 -1.38 14.37
C ARG A 86 11.58 -1.42 14.59
N GLN A 87 11.10 -0.77 15.64
CA GLN A 87 9.66 -0.68 15.92
C GLN A 87 8.93 0.03 14.78
N TRP A 88 9.44 1.18 14.33
CA TRP A 88 8.88 1.93 13.22
C TRP A 88 8.76 1.10 11.93
N LYS A 89 9.76 0.26 11.61
CA LYS A 89 9.69 -0.63 10.43
C LYS A 89 8.61 -1.69 10.58
N MET A 90 8.49 -2.30 11.75
CA MET A 90 7.49 -3.32 12.02
C MET A 90 6.09 -2.73 12.00
N ASP A 91 5.88 -1.58 12.66
CA ASP A 91 4.59 -0.90 12.67
C ASP A 91 4.12 -0.53 11.26
N ARG A 92 5.03 -0.04 10.42
CA ARG A 92 4.71 0.22 9.00
C ARG A 92 4.32 -1.05 8.26
N LEU A 93 5.06 -2.13 8.45
CA LEU A 93 4.76 -3.40 7.80
C LEU A 93 3.40 -3.94 8.26
N ASP A 94 3.14 -3.95 9.57
CA ASP A 94 1.88 -4.43 10.15
C ASP A 94 0.67 -3.65 9.64
N VAL A 95 0.74 -2.32 9.59
CA VAL A 95 -0.36 -1.50 9.07
C VAL A 95 -0.53 -1.72 7.57
N ASP A 96 0.56 -1.81 6.81
CA ASP A 96 0.49 -2.04 5.37
C ASP A 96 -0.13 -3.40 5.04
N GLU A 97 0.32 -4.46 5.69
CA GLU A 97 -0.24 -5.81 5.56
C GLU A 97 -1.72 -5.85 5.97
N TYR A 98 -2.06 -5.17 7.07
CA TYR A 98 -3.45 -5.06 7.52
C TYR A 98 -4.34 -4.37 6.49
N LEU A 99 -3.89 -3.24 5.92
CA LEU A 99 -4.62 -2.55 4.86
C LEU A 99 -4.83 -3.47 3.65
N GLN A 100 -3.78 -4.14 3.19
CA GLN A 100 -3.85 -5.06 2.05
C GLN A 100 -4.78 -6.26 2.32
N ALA A 101 -4.81 -6.79 3.54
CA ALA A 101 -5.69 -7.89 3.91
C ALA A 101 -7.18 -7.49 3.97
N THR A 102 -7.48 -6.23 4.27
CA THR A 102 -8.85 -5.73 4.36
C THR A 102 -9.46 -5.34 3.01
N VAL A 103 -8.66 -5.34 1.94
CA VAL A 103 -9.13 -5.10 0.57
C VAL A 103 -8.83 -6.32 -0.30
N PRO A 104 -9.86 -7.08 -0.73
CA PRO A 104 -9.65 -8.29 -1.54
C PRO A 104 -9.16 -7.99 -2.96
N ASP A 105 -9.23 -6.72 -3.37
CA ASP A 105 -8.79 -6.30 -4.69
C ASP A 105 -7.28 -6.05 -4.69
N HIS A 106 -6.55 -6.87 -5.43
CA HIS A 106 -5.10 -6.72 -5.56
C HIS A 106 -4.71 -5.42 -6.27
N VAL A 107 -5.61 -4.72 -6.97
CA VAL A 107 -5.30 -3.49 -7.72
C VAL A 107 -4.74 -2.38 -6.82
N VAL A 108 -5.11 -2.37 -5.54
CA VAL A 108 -4.74 -1.31 -4.59
C VAL A 108 -3.44 -1.57 -3.79
N TRP A 109 -2.78 -2.72 -3.97
CA TRP A 109 -1.60 -3.07 -3.17
C TRP A 109 -0.34 -2.31 -3.59
N THR A 110 0.35 -1.67 -2.65
CA THR A 110 1.67 -1.07 -2.90
C THR A 110 2.80 -2.07 -2.59
N LYS A 111 3.92 -1.97 -3.31
CA LYS A 111 5.10 -2.83 -3.07
C LYS A 111 6.13 -2.19 -2.13
N GLU A 112 5.82 -1.02 -1.58
CA GLU A 112 6.80 -0.17 -0.89
C GLU A 112 6.72 -0.25 0.65
N GLY A 113 5.75 -0.99 1.22
CA GLY A 113 5.58 -1.03 2.68
C GLY A 113 5.29 0.35 3.27
N ASN A 114 4.52 1.16 2.54
CA ASN A 114 4.13 2.51 2.94
C ASN A 114 2.62 2.54 3.20
N PRO A 115 2.18 2.47 4.48
CA PRO A 115 0.77 2.40 4.81
C PRO A 115 -0.04 3.61 4.33
N THR A 116 0.54 4.81 4.37
CA THR A 116 -0.11 6.04 3.91
C THR A 116 -0.39 5.94 2.41
N LYS A 117 0.61 5.58 1.61
CA LYS A 117 0.44 5.40 0.15
C LYS A 117 -0.54 4.28 -0.17
N THR A 118 -0.52 3.18 0.59
CA THR A 118 -1.48 2.08 0.42
C THR A 118 -2.89 2.54 0.73
N PHE A 119 -3.09 3.27 1.82
CA PHE A 119 -4.39 3.83 2.17
C PHE A 119 -4.90 4.84 1.14
N ASP A 120 -4.03 5.73 0.63
CA ASP A 120 -4.35 6.66 -0.45
C ASP A 120 -4.77 5.92 -1.72
N CYS A 121 -4.05 4.86 -2.12
CA CYS A 121 -4.41 4.02 -3.26
C CYS A 121 -5.80 3.36 -3.07
N ILE A 122 -6.10 2.87 -1.86
CA ILE A 122 -7.42 2.29 -1.54
C ILE A 122 -8.50 3.36 -1.70
N VAL A 123 -8.30 4.52 -1.09
CA VAL A 123 -9.22 5.65 -1.17
C VAL A 123 -9.47 6.05 -2.60
N GLU A 124 -8.42 6.26 -3.38
CA GLU A 124 -8.52 6.69 -4.76
C GLU A 124 -9.28 5.67 -5.60
N PHE A 125 -8.91 4.40 -5.51
CA PHE A 125 -9.58 3.33 -6.25
C PHE A 125 -11.09 3.29 -6.01
N PHE A 126 -11.53 3.33 -4.74
CA PHE A 126 -12.95 3.30 -4.40
C PHE A 126 -13.67 4.64 -4.68
N GLU A 127 -12.96 5.76 -4.68
CA GLU A 127 -13.47 7.05 -5.16
C GLU A 127 -13.43 7.18 -6.70
N LYS A 128 -12.96 6.14 -7.41
CA LYS A 128 -12.72 6.14 -8.86
C LYS A 128 -11.74 7.24 -9.31
N LYS A 129 -10.81 7.62 -8.43
CA LYS A 129 -9.61 8.39 -8.73
C LYS A 129 -8.48 7.41 -9.07
N HIS A 130 -7.60 7.78 -10.00
CA HIS A 130 -6.58 6.85 -10.50
C HIS A 130 -5.29 6.91 -9.66
N CYS A 131 -4.85 5.76 -9.15
CA CYS A 131 -3.63 5.60 -8.32
C CYS A 131 -2.31 5.72 -9.12
N GLY A 132 -2.14 6.83 -9.83
CA GLY A 132 -0.98 7.11 -10.66
C GLY A 132 -0.75 6.08 -11.79
N PRO A 133 0.42 6.13 -12.46
CA PRO A 133 0.73 5.26 -13.59
C PRO A 133 0.71 3.76 -13.25
N SER A 134 1.15 3.38 -12.05
CA SER A 134 1.19 1.97 -11.62
C SER A 134 -0.20 1.38 -11.41
N GLY A 135 -1.14 2.16 -10.87
CA GLY A 135 -2.54 1.75 -10.74
C GLY A 135 -3.22 1.59 -12.09
N LEU A 136 -2.96 2.51 -13.04
CA LEU A 136 -3.43 2.40 -14.42
C LEU A 136 -2.88 1.18 -15.14
N LEU A 137 -1.58 0.89 -14.98
CA LEU A 137 -0.98 -0.30 -15.56
C LEU A 137 -1.61 -1.55 -14.95
N ARG A 138 -1.75 -1.61 -13.62
CA ARG A 138 -2.34 -2.77 -12.94
C ARG A 138 -3.79 -2.99 -13.35
N GLU A 139 -4.59 -1.94 -13.48
CA GLU A 139 -5.94 -2.03 -14.04
C GLU A 139 -5.91 -2.63 -15.45
N PHE A 140 -5.00 -2.15 -16.29
CA PHE A 140 -4.89 -2.59 -17.68
C PHE A 140 -4.50 -4.07 -17.81
N VAL A 141 -3.62 -4.60 -16.94
CA VAL A 141 -3.25 -6.04 -16.98
C VAL A 141 -4.28 -6.97 -16.34
N ASN A 142 -5.25 -6.45 -15.58
CA ASN A 142 -6.24 -7.27 -14.87
C ASN A 142 -7.68 -7.01 -15.34
N MET A 143 -7.87 -6.21 -16.38
CA MET A 143 -9.18 -5.98 -16.97
C MET A 143 -9.56 -7.18 -17.84
N SER A 144 -10.85 -7.48 -17.91
CA SER A 144 -11.32 -8.49 -18.85
C SER A 144 -12.65 -8.07 -19.47
N PRO A 145 -12.97 -8.49 -20.70
CA PRO A 145 -14.17 -8.07 -21.43
C PRO A 145 -15.47 -8.25 -20.65
N ARG A 146 -15.60 -9.29 -19.81
CA ARG A 146 -16.81 -9.55 -19.02
C ARG A 146 -17.13 -8.48 -17.97
N HIS A 147 -16.17 -7.63 -17.63
CA HIS A 147 -16.38 -6.53 -16.68
C HIS A 147 -17.10 -5.32 -17.32
N PHE A 148 -17.40 -5.37 -18.62
CA PHE A 148 -17.96 -4.28 -19.39
C PHE A 148 -19.28 -4.70 -20.04
N ASP A 149 -20.18 -3.72 -20.21
CA ASP A 149 -21.50 -3.96 -20.83
C ASP A 149 -21.38 -4.27 -22.33
N SER A 150 -20.28 -3.86 -22.97
CA SER A 150 -19.98 -4.13 -24.37
C SER A 150 -18.48 -4.18 -24.67
N LEU A 151 -18.11 -4.80 -25.80
CA LEU A 151 -16.75 -4.74 -26.33
C LEU A 151 -16.32 -3.31 -26.67
N PHE A 152 -17.27 -2.43 -27.01
CA PHE A 152 -16.99 -1.01 -27.26
C PHE A 152 -16.59 -0.28 -25.98
N ASP A 153 -17.25 -0.55 -24.85
CA ASP A 153 -16.90 0.03 -23.55
C ASP A 153 -15.55 -0.49 -23.06
N PHE A 154 -15.28 -1.79 -23.29
CA PHE A 154 -13.96 -2.39 -23.05
C PHE A 154 -12.87 -1.69 -23.86
N GLN A 155 -13.06 -1.55 -25.18
CA GLN A 155 -12.10 -0.85 -26.06
C GLN A 155 -11.91 0.61 -25.67
N THR A 156 -13.00 1.33 -25.35
CA THR A 156 -12.95 2.72 -24.89
C THR A 156 -12.11 2.85 -23.62
N ARG A 157 -12.21 1.87 -22.71
CA ARG A 157 -11.38 1.84 -21.50
C ARG A 157 -9.92 1.54 -21.80
N ILE A 158 -9.63 0.63 -22.73
CA ILE A 158 -8.26 0.36 -23.20
C ILE A 158 -7.65 1.62 -23.79
N ASP A 159 -8.36 2.34 -24.67
CA ASP A 159 -7.87 3.56 -25.31
C ASP A 159 -7.54 4.64 -24.28
N PHE A 160 -8.42 4.80 -23.28
CA PHE A 160 -8.17 5.68 -22.14
C PHE A 160 -6.90 5.28 -21.38
N LEU A 161 -6.74 4.00 -21.03
CA LEU A 161 -5.58 3.49 -20.29
C LEU A 161 -4.29 3.65 -21.10
N LYS A 162 -4.33 3.33 -22.40
CA LYS A 162 -3.21 3.53 -23.34
C LYS A 162 -2.80 4.99 -23.40
N GLN A 163 -3.74 5.91 -23.60
CA GLN A 163 -3.47 7.35 -23.65
C GLN A 163 -2.80 7.85 -22.37
N ARG A 164 -3.33 7.47 -21.21
CA ARG A 164 -2.80 7.92 -19.91
C ARG A 164 -1.42 7.33 -19.62
N LEU A 165 -1.21 6.05 -19.91
CA LEU A 165 0.08 5.38 -19.73
C LEU A 165 1.16 5.89 -20.69
N GLN A 166 0.80 6.18 -21.96
CA GLN A 166 1.69 6.79 -22.95
C GLN A 166 2.25 8.15 -22.49
N THR A 167 1.47 8.91 -21.72
CA THR A 167 1.89 10.19 -21.13
C THR A 167 2.63 10.05 -19.79
N SER A 168 2.90 8.83 -19.33
CA SER A 168 3.45 8.55 -18.00
C SER A 168 4.89 8.03 -18.03
N ALA A 169 5.51 7.93 -16.85
CA ALA A 169 6.82 7.29 -16.68
C ALA A 169 6.82 5.78 -17.02
N LEU A 170 5.64 5.15 -17.10
CA LEU A 170 5.46 3.72 -17.44
C LEU A 170 4.96 3.53 -18.87
N LYS A 171 5.25 4.47 -19.78
CA LYS A 171 4.94 4.28 -21.20
C LYS A 171 5.56 2.99 -21.73
N MET A 172 4.81 2.27 -22.55
CA MET A 172 5.26 1.03 -23.17
C MET A 172 5.27 1.17 -24.70
N ALA A 173 5.87 0.21 -25.39
CA ALA A 173 5.75 0.11 -26.83
C ALA A 173 4.31 -0.28 -27.20
N ASP A 174 3.82 0.13 -28.37
CA ASP A 174 2.44 -0.12 -28.80
C ASP A 174 2.11 -1.61 -28.85
N GLU A 175 3.10 -2.44 -29.17
CA GLU A 175 3.02 -3.90 -29.17
C GLU A 175 2.71 -4.47 -27.79
N ALA A 176 3.21 -3.84 -26.72
CA ALA A 176 2.92 -4.28 -25.35
C ALA A 176 1.46 -4.01 -25.00
N TYR A 177 0.88 -2.88 -25.45
CA TYR A 177 -0.54 -2.59 -25.24
C TYR A 177 -1.43 -3.57 -26.01
N THR A 178 -1.08 -3.86 -27.26
CA THR A 178 -1.79 -4.87 -28.06
C THR A 178 -1.70 -6.24 -27.42
N TRP A 179 -0.52 -6.64 -26.91
CA TRP A 179 -0.36 -7.94 -26.30
C TRP A 179 -1.18 -8.10 -25.02
N ILE A 180 -1.13 -7.13 -24.10
CA ILE A 180 -1.94 -7.15 -22.88
C ILE A 180 -3.44 -7.22 -23.22
N THR A 181 -3.89 -6.46 -24.22
CA THR A 181 -5.28 -6.49 -24.69
C THR A 181 -5.70 -7.88 -25.17
N LEU A 182 -4.85 -8.54 -25.96
CA LEU A 182 -5.12 -9.88 -26.47
C LEU A 182 -5.14 -10.91 -25.35
N THR A 183 -4.23 -10.84 -24.38
CA THR A 183 -4.23 -11.73 -23.20
C THR A 183 -5.51 -11.59 -22.38
N ASN A 184 -5.99 -10.35 -22.16
CA ASN A 184 -7.25 -10.10 -21.46
C ASN A 184 -8.47 -10.69 -22.19
N ILE A 185 -8.42 -10.76 -23.53
CA ILE A 185 -9.46 -11.38 -24.35
C ILE A 185 -9.34 -12.92 -24.33
N GLU A 186 -8.11 -13.45 -24.36
CA GLU A 186 -7.84 -14.90 -24.35
C GLU A 186 -8.49 -15.59 -23.15
N GLU A 187 -8.39 -14.97 -21.98
CA GLU A 187 -8.96 -15.52 -20.74
C GLU A 187 -10.49 -15.63 -20.75
N ASP A 188 -11.19 -14.72 -21.44
CA ASP A 188 -12.65 -14.60 -21.39
C ASP A 188 -13.36 -15.12 -22.65
N ASP A 189 -12.78 -14.91 -23.83
CA ASP A 189 -13.32 -15.37 -25.11
C ASP A 189 -12.20 -15.86 -26.05
N PRO A 190 -11.77 -17.13 -25.89
CA PRO A 190 -10.80 -17.76 -26.77
C PRO A 190 -11.20 -17.75 -28.25
N LYS A 191 -12.51 -17.68 -28.57
CA LYS A 191 -12.99 -17.66 -29.96
C LYS A 191 -12.80 -16.30 -30.61
N LEU A 192 -12.89 -15.22 -29.84
CA LEU A 192 -12.54 -13.87 -30.28
C LEU A 192 -11.02 -13.69 -30.36
N PHE A 193 -10.27 -14.31 -29.44
CA PHE A 193 -8.80 -14.24 -29.39
C PHE A 193 -8.12 -14.82 -30.63
N ILE A 194 -8.45 -16.07 -31.02
CA ILE A 194 -7.78 -16.78 -32.13
C ILE A 194 -7.69 -15.94 -33.43
N PRO A 195 -8.78 -15.34 -33.95
CA PRO A 195 -8.69 -14.52 -35.16
C PRO A 195 -7.90 -13.23 -34.95
N LEU A 196 -8.02 -12.56 -33.79
CA LEU A 196 -7.27 -11.33 -33.48
C LEU A 196 -5.76 -11.59 -33.35
N TYR A 197 -5.39 -12.70 -32.70
CA TYR A 197 -4.00 -13.13 -32.55
C TYR A 197 -3.36 -13.46 -33.90
N ARG A 198 -4.10 -14.13 -34.80
CA ARG A 198 -3.62 -14.39 -36.18
C ARG A 198 -3.39 -13.10 -36.95
N SER A 199 -4.34 -12.17 -36.93
CA SER A 199 -4.21 -10.87 -37.59
C SER A 199 -2.97 -10.11 -37.10
N TYR A 200 -2.74 -10.09 -35.78
CA TYR A 200 -1.57 -9.46 -35.18
C TYR A 200 -0.25 -10.13 -35.61
N HIS A 201 -0.22 -11.45 -35.77
CA HIS A 201 0.98 -12.16 -36.22
C HIS A 201 1.23 -12.05 -37.73
N GLU A 202 0.19 -12.03 -38.55
CA GLU A 202 0.27 -11.88 -40.01
C GLU A 202 0.82 -10.49 -40.37
N GLU A 203 0.32 -9.42 -39.74
CA GLU A 203 0.84 -8.06 -39.91
C GLU A 203 2.33 -7.92 -39.55
N ARG A 204 2.84 -8.77 -38.64
CA ARG A 204 4.26 -8.78 -38.25
C ARG A 204 5.15 -9.54 -39.23
N LEU A 205 4.61 -10.47 -40.00
CA LEU A 205 5.38 -11.21 -41.03
C LEU A 205 5.55 -10.38 -42.31
N ASP A 206 4.63 -9.44 -42.58
CA ASP A 206 4.68 -8.56 -43.75
C ASP A 206 5.56 -7.30 -43.55
N LEU A 207 6.00 -7.04 -42.31
CA LEU A 207 6.84 -5.89 -41.93
C LEU A 207 8.32 -6.25 -41.71
N GLY A 208 8.72 -7.50 -41.94
CA GLY A 208 10.11 -8.00 -41.87
C GLY A 208 10.72 -8.25 -43.25
#